data_AF-A0A3L7AAC6-F1
#
_entry.id   AF-A0A3L7AAC6-F1
#
_cell.length_a   1.000
_cell.length_b   1.000
_cell.length_c   1.000
_cell.angle_alpha   90.00
_cell.angle_beta   90.00
_cell.angle_gamma   90.00
#
_symmetry.space_group_name_H-M   'P 1'
#
loop_
_entity.id
_entity.type
_entity.pdbx_description
1 polymer ?
#
loop_
_entity_poly.entity_id
_entity_poly.type
_entity_poly.pdbx_seq_one_letter_code
_entity_poly.pdbx_strand_id
1 'polypeptide(L)'
;MNTEPRGTLKALERHFADLRDGDHFGETTRQGKERAFERAILHLESPVRQALGEINATLLLGTGRTEGTGPFRDPSGGLVSSWLLSWPEQRDVGLAPISVIATYGARFHHPHIRGATVGEWPLNVDSDAQALELLPIIRSIAAGDIHNLVFQTGGNWRIIPATARRRVAGVAEHG
;
A
#
# COMPACT_ATOMS: atom_id res chain seq x y z
N MET A 1 -2.53 23.15 9.15
CA MET A 1 -1.41 22.80 10.06
C MET A 1 -0.95 21.41 9.67
N ASN A 2 0.27 21.26 9.14
CA ASN A 2 0.83 19.96 8.76
C ASN A 2 1.18 19.14 10.02
N THR A 3 0.33 18.18 10.35
CA THR A 3 0.44 17.27 11.50
C THR A 3 1.05 15.89 11.15
N GLU A 4 1.50 15.72 9.89
CA GLU A 4 1.82 14.43 9.26
C GLU A 4 2.85 13.54 10.03
N PRO A 5 3.99 14.02 10.55
CA PRO A 5 4.98 13.11 11.15
C PRO A 5 4.52 12.48 12.48
N ARG A 6 3.58 13.12 13.18
CA ARG A 6 3.11 12.62 14.48
C ARG A 6 2.09 11.50 14.32
N GLY A 7 1.35 11.45 13.21
CA GLY A 7 0.34 10.42 12.98
C GLY A 7 0.94 9.02 12.93
N THR A 8 1.99 8.85 12.12
CA THR A 8 2.70 7.56 12.00
C THR A 8 3.34 7.11 13.32
N LEU A 9 3.91 8.03 14.10
CA LEU A 9 4.47 7.70 15.41
C LEU A 9 3.38 7.32 16.43
N LYS A 10 2.22 7.99 16.40
CA LYS A 10 1.06 7.59 17.22
C LYS A 10 0.53 6.22 16.85
N ALA A 11 0.54 5.86 15.56
CA ALA A 11 0.17 4.51 15.13
C ALA A 11 1.12 3.45 15.72
N LEU A 12 2.43 3.73 15.79
CA LEU A 12 3.38 2.86 16.48
C LEU A 12 3.17 2.81 17.99
N GLU A 13 2.84 3.94 18.62
CA GLU A 13 2.50 3.95 20.05
C GLU A 13 1.30 3.05 20.34
N ARG A 14 0.24 3.13 19.53
CA ARG A 14 -0.91 2.22 19.60
C ARG A 14 -0.50 0.77 19.39
N HIS A 15 0.34 0.50 18.39
CA HIS A 15 0.86 -0.84 18.11
C HIS A 15 1.56 -1.47 19.33
N PHE A 16 2.44 -0.71 19.99
CA PHE A 16 3.15 -1.24 21.15
C PHE A 16 2.26 -1.36 22.39
N ALA A 17 1.24 -0.50 22.55
CA ALA A 17 0.24 -0.63 23.60
C ALA A 17 -0.59 -1.91 23.42
N ASP A 18 -1.09 -2.15 22.21
CA ASP A 18 -1.78 -3.38 21.82
C ASP A 18 -0.94 -4.63 22.13
N LEU A 19 0.36 -4.62 21.77
CA LEU A 19 1.26 -5.74 22.07
C LEU A 19 1.49 -5.96 23.57
N ARG A 20 1.59 -4.88 24.34
CA ARG A 20 1.73 -4.94 25.81
C ARG A 20 0.48 -5.56 26.44
N ASP A 21 -0.71 -5.17 25.96
CA ASP A 21 -1.99 -5.53 26.57
C ASP A 21 -2.58 -6.82 25.97
N GLY A 22 -2.02 -7.30 24.85
CA GLY A 22 -2.45 -8.51 24.16
C GLY A 22 -3.77 -8.35 23.39
N ASP A 23 -4.31 -7.13 23.30
CA ASP A 23 -5.53 -6.80 22.56
C ASP A 23 -5.23 -6.15 21.21
N HIS A 24 -6.24 -6.00 20.36
CA HIS A 24 -6.17 -5.13 19.18
C HIS A 24 -7.47 -4.32 19.11
N PHE A 25 -7.41 -3.03 19.46
CA PHE A 25 -8.59 -2.19 19.62
C PHE A 25 -9.63 -2.79 20.59
N GLY A 26 -9.15 -3.34 21.72
CA GLY A 26 -9.99 -3.98 22.73
C GLY A 26 -10.43 -5.41 22.40
N GLU A 27 -10.08 -5.93 21.22
CA GLU A 27 -10.37 -7.32 20.85
C GLU A 27 -9.24 -8.24 21.29
N THR A 28 -9.53 -9.18 22.19
CA THR A 28 -8.54 -10.15 22.70
C THR A 28 -8.64 -11.52 22.05
N THR A 29 -9.76 -11.82 21.38
CA THR A 29 -9.97 -13.10 20.69
C THR A 29 -9.54 -13.05 19.24
N ARG A 30 -9.11 -14.18 18.65
CA ARG A 30 -8.75 -14.25 17.22
C ARG A 30 -9.88 -13.73 16.34
N GLN A 31 -11.10 -14.18 16.58
CA GLN A 31 -12.27 -13.77 15.80
C GLN A 31 -12.57 -12.27 15.94
N GLY A 32 -12.37 -11.70 17.14
CA GLY A 32 -12.48 -10.27 17.37
C GLY A 32 -11.46 -9.47 16.56
N LYS A 33 -10.19 -9.89 16.61
CA LYS A 33 -9.11 -9.26 15.84
C LYS A 33 -9.33 -9.39 14.32
N GLU A 34 -9.91 -10.49 13.86
CA GLU A 34 -10.29 -10.67 12.44
C GLU A 34 -11.39 -9.67 12.02
N ARG A 35 -12.43 -9.47 12.85
CA ARG A 35 -13.44 -8.42 12.58
C ARG A 35 -12.83 -7.01 12.61
N ALA A 36 -11.88 -6.76 13.51
CA ALA A 36 -11.17 -5.49 13.55
C ALA A 36 -10.36 -5.26 12.26
N PHE A 37 -9.67 -6.30 11.76
CA PHE A 37 -8.99 -6.24 10.46
C PHE A 37 -9.94 -5.90 9.32
N GLU A 38 -11.09 -6.57 9.22
CA GLU A 38 -12.10 -6.30 8.18
C GLU A 38 -12.58 -4.84 8.21
N ARG A 39 -12.81 -4.28 9.41
CA ARG A 39 -13.13 -2.85 9.57
C ARG A 39 -11.98 -1.95 9.13
N ALA A 40 -10.74 -2.28 9.51
CA ALA A 40 -9.56 -1.52 9.10
C ALA A 40 -9.43 -1.44 7.56
N ILE A 41 -9.75 -2.52 6.84
CA ILE A 41 -9.76 -2.52 5.37
C ILE A 41 -10.72 -1.46 4.80
N LEU A 42 -11.90 -1.28 5.41
CA LEU A 42 -12.86 -0.25 4.97
C LEU A 42 -12.28 1.16 5.12
N HIS A 43 -11.61 1.44 6.24
CA HIS A 43 -10.97 2.74 6.50
C HIS A 43 -9.76 3.00 5.59
N LEU A 44 -9.06 1.94 5.17
CA LEU A 44 -7.90 2.04 4.27
C LEU A 44 -8.25 2.35 2.82
N GLU A 45 -9.48 2.09 2.37
CA GLU A 45 -9.87 2.23 0.96
C GLU A 45 -9.51 3.60 0.38
N SER A 46 -9.88 4.68 1.09
CA SER A 46 -9.63 6.05 0.66
C SER A 46 -8.14 6.42 0.59
N PRO A 47 -7.33 6.28 1.68
CA PRO A 47 -5.92 6.64 1.64
C PRO A 47 -5.10 5.75 0.70
N VAL A 48 -5.43 4.46 0.54
CA VAL A 48 -4.72 3.60 -0.42
C VAL A 48 -5.01 4.02 -1.86
N ARG A 49 -6.28 4.27 -2.21
CA ARG A 49 -6.62 4.79 -3.54
C ARG A 49 -6.00 6.15 -3.81
N GLN A 50 -5.91 7.01 -2.80
CA GLN A 50 -5.23 8.29 -2.92
C GLN A 50 -3.76 8.10 -3.29
N ALA A 51 -3.00 7.30 -2.53
CA ALA A 51 -1.57 7.07 -2.78
C ALA A 51 -1.31 6.44 -4.16
N LEU A 52 -2.10 5.42 -4.53
CA LEU A 52 -1.99 4.79 -5.85
C LEU A 52 -2.41 5.74 -6.99
N GLY A 53 -3.43 6.58 -6.75
CA GLY A 53 -3.87 7.62 -7.68
C GLY A 53 -2.80 8.68 -7.94
N GLU A 54 -2.07 9.10 -6.90
CA GLU A 54 -0.95 10.03 -7.00
C GLU A 54 0.18 9.47 -7.87
N ILE A 55 0.53 8.20 -7.69
CA ILE A 55 1.50 7.49 -8.55
C ILE A 55 0.99 7.40 -9.98
N ASN A 56 -0.28 6.99 -10.17
CA ASN A 56 -0.86 6.85 -11.49
C ASN A 56 -0.84 8.17 -12.26
N ALA A 57 -1.26 9.27 -11.63
CA ALA A 57 -1.26 10.60 -12.25
C ALA A 57 0.16 11.08 -12.57
N THR A 58 1.11 10.87 -11.65
CA THR A 58 2.46 11.47 -11.74
C THR A 58 3.42 10.66 -12.61
N LEU A 59 3.47 9.35 -12.42
CA LEU A 59 4.46 8.46 -13.05
C LEU A 59 3.88 7.69 -14.23
N LEU A 60 2.60 7.30 -14.15
CA LEU A 60 1.94 6.47 -15.16
C LEU A 60 1.10 7.29 -16.14
N LEU A 61 1.01 8.61 -15.95
CA LEU A 61 0.26 9.53 -16.81
C LEU A 61 -1.22 9.14 -16.97
N GLY A 62 -1.81 8.55 -15.93
CA GLY A 62 -3.21 8.14 -15.92
C GLY A 62 -3.51 6.85 -16.68
N THR A 63 -2.51 6.12 -17.18
CA THR A 63 -2.73 4.84 -17.90
C THR A 63 -2.92 3.65 -16.96
N GLY A 64 -2.67 3.83 -15.66
CA GLY A 64 -2.79 2.80 -14.66
C GLY A 64 -4.25 2.52 -14.26
N ARG A 65 -4.50 1.28 -13.85
CA ARG A 65 -5.78 0.80 -13.30
C ARG A 65 -5.56 0.26 -11.90
N THR A 66 -6.35 0.77 -10.95
CA THR A 66 -6.36 0.30 -9.57
C THR A 66 -7.49 -0.70 -9.33
N GLU A 67 -7.16 -1.88 -8.84
CA GLU A 67 -8.10 -2.95 -8.48
C GLU A 67 -7.91 -3.31 -7.00
N GLY A 68 -9.01 -3.64 -6.31
CA GLY A 68 -8.99 -4.08 -4.92
C GLY A 68 -9.56 -5.49 -4.80
N THR A 69 -8.95 -6.35 -4.00
CA THR A 69 -9.42 -7.73 -3.82
C THR A 69 -10.52 -7.86 -2.77
N GLY A 70 -10.60 -6.90 -1.84
CA GLY A 70 -11.31 -7.09 -0.58
C GLY A 70 -10.63 -8.14 0.32
N PRO A 71 -11.13 -8.32 1.55
CA PRO A 71 -10.62 -9.31 2.47
C PRO A 71 -10.97 -10.74 2.02
N PHE A 72 -9.98 -11.63 1.98
CA PHE A 72 -10.15 -13.06 1.74
C PHE A 72 -9.22 -13.87 2.66
N ARG A 73 -9.51 -15.16 2.83
CA ARG A 73 -8.61 -16.08 3.55
C ARG A 73 -7.56 -16.66 2.61
N ASP A 74 -6.30 -16.59 3.01
CA ASP A 74 -5.23 -17.27 2.31
C ASP A 74 -5.20 -18.79 2.65
N PRO A 75 -4.42 -19.61 1.92
CA PRO A 75 -4.31 -21.05 2.20
C PRO A 75 -3.72 -21.39 3.59
N SER A 76 -3.05 -20.44 4.24
CA SER A 76 -2.53 -20.61 5.60
C SER A 76 -3.58 -20.29 6.69
N GLY A 77 -4.77 -19.82 6.29
CA GLY A 77 -5.87 -19.41 7.17
C GLY A 77 -5.81 -17.96 7.64
N GLY A 78 -4.80 -17.19 7.19
CA GLY A 78 -4.70 -15.75 7.46
C GLY A 78 -5.69 -14.95 6.63
N LEU A 79 -5.96 -13.71 7.03
CA LEU A 79 -6.75 -12.76 6.21
C LEU A 79 -5.82 -11.86 5.40
N VAL A 80 -6.20 -11.60 4.16
CA VAL A 80 -5.44 -10.74 3.24
C VAL A 80 -6.41 -9.84 2.48
N SER A 81 -6.03 -8.59 2.26
CA SER A 81 -6.66 -7.69 1.30
C SER A 81 -5.57 -6.94 0.56
N SER A 82 -5.73 -6.72 -0.74
CA SER A 82 -4.74 -6.04 -1.57
C SER A 82 -5.36 -4.99 -2.48
N TRP A 83 -4.60 -3.92 -2.73
CA TRP A 83 -4.85 -2.94 -3.77
C TRP A 83 -3.70 -2.98 -4.78
N LEU A 84 -4.04 -3.17 -6.05
CA LEU A 84 -3.10 -3.43 -7.12
C LEU A 84 -3.20 -2.30 -8.15
N LEU A 85 -2.08 -1.66 -8.48
CA LEU A 85 -1.99 -0.69 -9.57
C LEU A 85 -1.17 -1.29 -10.71
N SER A 86 -1.84 -1.60 -11.81
CA SER A 86 -1.24 -2.13 -13.04
C SER A 86 -1.28 -1.11 -14.17
N TRP A 87 -0.36 -1.19 -15.13
CA TRP A 87 -0.35 -0.33 -16.32
C TRP A 87 0.19 -1.09 -17.55
N PRO A 88 -0.08 -0.63 -18.79
CA PRO A 88 0.22 -1.38 -20.01
C PRO A 88 1.68 -1.84 -20.10
N GLU A 89 2.63 -0.92 -19.96
CA GLU A 89 4.05 -1.22 -20.13
C GLU A 89 4.58 -2.24 -19.09
N GLN A 90 4.00 -2.29 -17.88
CA GLN A 90 4.31 -3.31 -16.86
C GLN A 90 3.74 -4.68 -17.20
N ARG A 91 2.53 -4.74 -17.76
CA ARG A 91 1.91 -6.00 -18.18
C ARG A 91 2.61 -6.60 -19.40
N ASP A 92 3.03 -5.77 -20.35
CA ASP A 92 3.71 -6.20 -21.57
C ASP A 92 5.04 -6.90 -21.28
N VAL A 93 5.71 -6.53 -20.17
CA VAL A 93 6.95 -7.18 -19.72
C VAL A 93 6.73 -8.26 -18.65
N GLY A 94 5.46 -8.61 -18.34
CA GLY A 94 5.12 -9.68 -17.39
C GLY A 94 5.51 -9.42 -15.94
N LEU A 95 5.71 -8.16 -15.55
CA LEU A 95 6.09 -7.78 -14.19
C LEU A 95 4.88 -7.79 -13.25
N ALA A 96 5.05 -7.84 -11.93
CA ALA A 96 3.94 -7.70 -10.98
C ALA A 96 3.41 -6.24 -10.93
N PRO A 97 2.13 -6.01 -10.57
CA PRO A 97 1.64 -4.66 -10.30
C PRO A 97 2.25 -4.09 -9.01
N ILE A 98 2.21 -2.77 -8.87
CA ILE A 98 2.44 -2.12 -7.56
C ILE A 98 1.35 -2.62 -6.63
N SER A 99 1.73 -3.09 -5.45
CA SER A 99 0.81 -3.70 -4.50
C SER A 99 0.88 -3.00 -3.16
N VAL A 100 -0.28 -2.71 -2.58
CA VAL A 100 -0.44 -2.41 -1.15
C VAL A 100 -1.22 -3.57 -0.55
N ILE A 101 -0.61 -4.29 0.39
CA ILE A 101 -1.13 -5.57 0.88
C ILE A 101 -1.31 -5.46 2.38
N ALA A 102 -2.55 -5.58 2.85
CA ALA A 102 -2.87 -5.72 4.26
C ALA A 102 -3.01 -7.21 4.62
N THR A 103 -2.37 -7.67 5.69
CA THR A 103 -2.40 -9.07 6.11
C THR A 103 -2.64 -9.21 7.60
N TYR A 104 -3.45 -10.19 7.99
CA TYR A 104 -3.52 -10.72 9.34
C TYR A 104 -3.23 -12.22 9.31
N GLY A 105 -1.93 -12.55 9.31
CA GLY A 105 -1.45 -13.92 9.23
C GLY A 105 -2.01 -14.81 10.35
N ALA A 106 -2.14 -16.11 10.09
CA ALA A 106 -2.75 -17.07 11.03
C ALA A 106 -2.08 -17.10 12.41
N ARG A 107 -0.78 -16.78 12.47
CA ARG A 107 0.02 -16.74 13.71
C ARG A 107 0.38 -15.35 14.18
N PHE A 108 -0.14 -14.31 13.52
CA PHE A 108 0.18 -12.94 13.89
C PHE A 108 -0.63 -12.53 15.12
N HIS A 109 0.00 -11.73 15.98
CA HIS A 109 -0.70 -11.04 17.06
C HIS A 109 -1.49 -9.84 16.53
N HIS A 110 -1.01 -9.22 15.45
CA HIS A 110 -1.54 -7.99 14.85
C HIS A 110 -1.48 -8.00 13.32
N PRO A 111 -2.39 -7.30 12.65
CA PRO A 111 -2.31 -7.11 11.22
C PRO A 111 -1.18 -6.17 10.82
N HIS A 112 -0.72 -6.31 9.58
CA HIS A 112 0.33 -5.51 8.97
C HIS A 112 -0.08 -5.03 7.58
N ILE A 113 0.62 -4.03 7.06
CA ILE A 113 0.52 -3.51 5.70
C ILE A 113 1.91 -3.43 5.07
N ARG A 114 2.02 -3.82 3.80
CA ARG A 114 3.30 -3.92 3.08
C ARG A 114 3.17 -3.68 1.59
N GLY A 115 4.31 -3.68 0.89
CA GLY A 115 4.39 -3.75 -0.57
C GLY A 115 4.60 -5.17 -1.07
N ALA A 116 4.61 -5.38 -2.39
CA ALA A 116 5.08 -6.64 -2.97
C ALA A 116 6.57 -6.86 -2.67
N THR A 117 7.35 -5.78 -2.66
CA THR A 117 8.81 -5.76 -2.49
C THR A 117 9.27 -4.93 -1.28
N VAL A 118 8.36 -4.23 -0.61
CA VAL A 118 8.63 -3.41 0.59
C VAL A 118 8.12 -4.15 1.83
N GLY A 119 8.92 -4.13 2.90
CA GLY A 119 8.66 -4.86 4.14
C GLY A 119 7.42 -4.40 4.91
N GLU A 120 7.19 -5.06 6.03
CA GLU A 120 5.99 -4.93 6.87
C GLU A 120 5.97 -3.62 7.68
N TRP A 121 4.76 -3.06 7.82
CA TRP A 121 4.42 -2.01 8.77
C TRP A 121 3.19 -2.43 9.59
N PRO A 122 3.12 -2.16 10.91
CA PRO A 122 1.96 -2.54 11.71
C PRO A 122 0.68 -1.79 11.30
N LEU A 123 -0.43 -2.50 11.20
CA LEU A 123 -1.74 -1.93 10.84
C LEU A 123 -2.57 -1.63 12.10
N ASN A 124 -2.44 -0.43 12.65
CA ASN A 124 -3.21 0.05 13.81
C ASN A 124 -4.19 1.16 13.39
N VAL A 125 -5.28 0.74 12.75
CA VAL A 125 -6.37 1.60 12.24
C VAL A 125 -7.75 1.08 12.69
N ASP A 126 -8.54 1.92 13.36
CA ASP A 126 -9.96 1.70 13.69
C ASP A 126 -10.92 2.75 13.11
N SER A 127 -10.39 3.77 12.43
CA SER A 127 -11.12 4.95 11.98
C SER A 127 -10.44 5.62 10.80
N ASP A 128 -11.19 6.42 10.05
CA ASP A 128 -10.68 7.15 8.87
C ASP A 128 -9.53 8.10 9.24
N ALA A 129 -9.61 8.75 10.41
CA ALA A 129 -8.54 9.63 10.90
C ALA A 129 -7.24 8.84 11.12
N GLN A 130 -7.31 7.66 11.74
CA GLN A 130 -6.14 6.79 11.92
C GLN A 130 -5.63 6.22 10.59
N ALA A 131 -6.51 5.96 9.62
CA ALA A 131 -6.11 5.52 8.29
C ALA A 131 -5.33 6.62 7.55
N LEU A 132 -5.75 7.87 7.67
CA LEU A 132 -5.04 9.02 7.11
C LEU A 132 -3.67 9.24 7.76
N GLU A 133 -3.49 8.91 9.05
CA GLU A 133 -2.16 8.92 9.70
C GLU A 133 -1.14 7.99 9.02
N LEU A 134 -1.61 6.94 8.32
CA LEU A 134 -0.77 6.00 7.59
C LEU A 134 -0.50 6.41 6.14
N LEU A 135 -1.13 7.46 5.62
CA LEU A 135 -0.96 7.86 4.22
C LEU A 135 0.52 8.08 3.82
N PRO A 136 1.39 8.71 4.63
CA PRO A 136 2.83 8.79 4.32
C PRO A 136 3.51 7.42 4.19
N ILE A 137 3.10 6.44 5.00
CA ILE A 137 3.61 5.07 4.94
C ILE A 137 3.12 4.36 3.68
N ILE A 138 1.83 4.49 3.34
CA ILE A 138 1.26 3.88 2.14
C ILE A 138 1.92 4.45 0.87
N ARG A 139 2.17 5.77 0.83
CA ARG A 139 2.96 6.42 -0.23
C ARG A 139 4.36 5.83 -0.33
N SER A 140 5.03 5.67 0.82
CA SER A 140 6.39 5.11 0.87
C SER A 140 6.42 3.65 0.41
N ILE A 141 5.42 2.85 0.79
CA ILE A 141 5.24 1.47 0.31
C ILE A 141 5.09 1.47 -1.20
N ALA A 142 4.12 2.19 -1.74
CA ALA A 142 3.82 2.15 -3.18
C ALA A 142 4.96 2.74 -4.04
N ALA A 143 5.61 3.81 -3.57
CA ALA A 143 6.76 4.41 -4.24
C ALA A 143 8.01 3.51 -4.18
N GLY A 144 8.26 2.85 -3.04
CA GLY A 144 9.32 1.86 -2.91
C GLY A 144 9.06 0.64 -3.78
N ASP A 145 7.79 0.23 -3.92
CA ASP A 145 7.42 -0.94 -4.71
C ASP A 145 7.67 -0.71 -6.20
N ILE A 146 7.20 0.41 -6.76
CA ILE A 146 7.47 0.73 -8.18
C ILE A 146 8.98 0.87 -8.44
N HIS A 147 9.73 1.47 -7.51
CA HIS A 147 11.19 1.57 -7.61
C HIS A 147 11.82 0.19 -7.75
N ASN A 148 11.51 -0.73 -6.84
CA ASN A 148 12.10 -2.07 -6.82
C ASN A 148 11.65 -2.92 -8.03
N LEU A 149 10.39 -2.79 -8.45
CA LEU A 149 9.85 -3.48 -9.62
C LEU A 149 10.61 -3.09 -10.90
N VAL A 150 10.97 -1.82 -11.09
CA VAL A 150 11.81 -1.38 -12.22
C VAL A 150 13.18 -2.10 -12.22
N PHE A 151 13.81 -2.31 -11.06
CA PHE A 151 15.08 -3.02 -10.99
C PHE A 151 14.97 -4.52 -11.34
N GLN A 152 13.81 -5.14 -11.13
CA GLN A 152 13.57 -6.52 -11.59
C GLN A 152 13.58 -6.65 -13.12
N THR A 153 13.39 -5.54 -13.85
CA THR A 153 13.50 -5.48 -15.32
C THR A 153 14.91 -5.16 -15.81
N GLY A 154 15.94 -5.27 -14.96
CA GLY A 154 17.29 -4.82 -15.27
C GLY A 154 17.44 -3.30 -15.30
N GLY A 155 16.57 -2.58 -14.59
CA GLY A 155 16.59 -1.11 -14.54
C GLY A 155 15.96 -0.44 -15.77
N ASN A 156 15.06 -1.13 -16.49
CA ASN A 156 14.40 -0.58 -17.67
C ASN A 156 13.37 0.50 -17.28
N TRP A 157 13.84 1.73 -17.05
CA TRP A 157 13.00 2.88 -16.73
C TRP A 157 11.93 3.20 -17.78
N ARG A 158 12.07 2.72 -19.03
CA ARG A 158 11.10 2.99 -20.11
C ARG A 158 9.71 2.40 -19.84
N ILE A 159 9.61 1.44 -18.90
CA ILE A 159 8.32 0.95 -18.45
C ILE A 159 7.53 2.02 -17.67
N ILE A 160 8.14 3.15 -17.29
CA ILE A 160 7.49 4.27 -16.60
C ILE A 160 7.11 5.37 -17.61
N PRO A 161 5.81 5.55 -17.95
CA PRO A 161 5.36 6.47 -18.99
C PRO A 161 5.89 7.90 -18.87
N ALA A 162 5.93 8.47 -17.67
CA ALA A 162 6.40 9.83 -17.43
C ALA A 162 7.86 10.05 -17.85
N THR A 163 8.71 9.03 -17.78
CA THR A 163 10.13 9.13 -18.14
C THR A 163 10.36 8.93 -19.63
N ALA A 164 9.57 8.07 -20.29
CA ALA A 164 9.66 7.82 -21.72
C ALA A 164 9.07 8.98 -22.54
N ARG A 165 7.90 9.51 -22.16
CA ARG A 165 7.14 10.49 -22.98
C ARG A 165 7.60 11.93 -22.80
N ARG A 166 8.09 12.32 -21.61
CA ARG A 166 8.66 13.68 -21.40
C ARG A 166 9.89 13.93 -22.28
N ARG A 167 10.61 12.88 -22.67
CA ARG A 167 11.77 12.99 -23.57
C ARG A 167 11.38 13.25 -25.03
N VAL A 168 10.21 12.80 -25.47
CA VAL A 168 9.71 13.06 -26.84
C VAL A 168 9.33 14.54 -26.99
N ALA A 169 8.69 15.14 -25.98
CA ALA A 169 8.34 16.56 -25.98
C ALA A 169 9.58 17.48 -26.01
N GLY A 170 10.62 17.16 -25.24
CA GLY A 170 11.85 17.96 -25.21
C GLY A 170 12.71 17.92 -26.48
N VAL A 171 12.48 16.96 -27.39
CA VAL A 171 13.15 16.92 -28.70
C VAL A 171 12.37 17.72 -29.75
N ALA A 172 11.05 17.87 -29.61
CA ALA A 172 10.20 18.61 -30.53
C ALA A 172 10.28 20.14 -30.35
N GLU A 173 10.75 20.65 -29.21
CA GLU A 173 10.89 22.09 -28.96
C GLU A 173 12.21 22.71 -29.46
N HIS A 174 13.12 21.91 -30.05
CA HIS A 174 14.41 22.37 -30.58
C HIS A 174 14.63 22.00 -32.06
N GLY A 175 13.55 21.75 -32.80
CA GLY A 175 13.56 21.47 -34.24
C GLY A 175 13.04 22.63 -35.08
#